data_AF-A0A924U8Y9-F1
#
_entry.id   AF-A0A924U8Y9-F1
#
_cell.length_a   1.000
_cell.length_b   1.000
_cell.length_c   1.000
_cell.angle_alpha   90.00
_cell.angle_beta   90.00
_cell.angle_gamma   90.00
#
_symmetry.space_group_name_H-M   'P 1'
#
loop_
_entity.id
_entity.type
_entity.pdbx_description
1 polymer ?
#
loop_
_entity_poly.entity_id
_entity_poly.type
_entity_poly.pdbx_seq_one_letter_code
_entity_poly.pdbx_strand_id
1 'polypeptide(L)'
;MQRLIPIAKAAGGFQPGDVWITDDPYISGTHLNDVVLISPHFVCGKLFALFANTGHWMDMGGSAPGGWVPTASEIHQEGIIIPPMRLIEAGRRNEGIVSMIAANVPLPEQLLGDLAAMVNVFAIGRRGLDDLISRYGVPTLRSCIDEMMARSEAEMRSCITDISDGTYNITDYFDNDGIVDAPLAVHLALTVKGSDLYFDFTGTDGPAVGPMNISDSTTKSLCFVALKPIFPEVPVNGGAFRPTHFTIPQGCVLAASYPSSVGGTTDVTQCVVDVVFGALSQAIPAKTPAAPFGTTGVATVSGRHPEPAGISWQSIPIPAAMVG
;
A
#
# COMPACT_ATOMS: atom_id res chain seq x y z
N MET A 1 -0.82 1.81 -8.15
CA MET A 1 -0.88 1.27 -9.53
C MET A 1 -1.70 2.10 -10.52
N GLN A 2 -2.99 2.39 -10.30
CA GLN A 2 -3.83 3.06 -11.32
C GLN A 2 -3.27 4.41 -11.79
N ARG A 3 -2.65 5.18 -10.89
CA ARG A 3 -1.98 6.46 -11.20
C ARG A 3 -0.71 6.30 -12.05
N LEU A 4 -0.11 5.11 -12.10
CA LEU A 4 1.10 4.86 -12.90
C LEU A 4 0.78 4.64 -14.39
N ILE A 5 -0.41 4.14 -14.71
CA ILE A 5 -0.84 3.91 -16.09
C ILE A 5 -0.81 5.20 -16.94
N PRO A 6 -1.41 6.33 -16.52
CA PRO A 6 -1.32 7.57 -17.30
C PRO A 6 0.11 8.11 -17.39
N ILE A 7 0.94 7.94 -16.37
CA ILE A 7 2.35 8.35 -16.39
C ILE A 7 3.13 7.53 -17.43
N ALA A 8 2.97 6.21 -17.42
CA ALA A 8 3.57 5.34 -18.42
C ALA A 8 3.11 5.70 -19.83
N LYS A 9 1.81 5.98 -20.03
CA LYS A 9 1.28 6.45 -21.32
C LYS A 9 1.93 7.75 -21.80
N ALA A 10 2.10 8.73 -20.92
CA ALA A 10 2.76 9.99 -21.26
C ALA A 10 4.24 9.80 -21.65
N ALA A 11 4.88 8.78 -21.10
CA ALA A 11 6.26 8.39 -21.40
C ALA A 11 6.41 7.44 -22.61
N GLY A 12 5.39 7.33 -23.48
CA GLY A 12 5.43 6.46 -24.66
C GLY A 12 4.78 5.07 -24.48
N GLY A 13 4.12 4.85 -23.35
CA GLY A 13 3.41 3.62 -23.03
C GLY A 13 4.31 2.51 -22.48
N PHE A 14 3.69 1.42 -22.05
CA PHE A 14 4.40 0.19 -21.70
C PHE A 14 4.94 -0.49 -22.95
N GLN A 15 6.18 -1.00 -22.90
CA GLN A 15 6.78 -1.78 -23.97
C GLN A 15 7.14 -3.21 -23.51
N PRO A 16 7.19 -4.20 -24.42
CA PRO A 16 7.65 -5.54 -24.09
C PRO A 16 9.07 -5.53 -23.51
N GLY A 17 9.26 -6.24 -22.39
CA GLY A 17 10.56 -6.32 -21.70
C GLY A 17 10.84 -5.17 -20.74
N ASP A 18 9.92 -4.22 -20.58
CA ASP A 18 10.05 -3.18 -19.56
C ASP A 18 9.85 -3.72 -18.14
N VAL A 19 10.50 -3.07 -17.18
CA VAL A 19 10.15 -3.09 -15.76
C VAL A 19 10.20 -1.66 -15.24
N TRP A 20 9.07 -1.21 -14.70
CA TRP A 20 8.92 0.08 -14.05
C TRP A 20 9.17 -0.05 -12.55
N ILE A 21 9.69 1.00 -11.93
CA ILE A 21 9.95 1.13 -10.50
C ILE A 21 9.36 2.44 -9.97
N THR A 22 8.88 2.42 -8.73
CA THR A 22 8.51 3.61 -7.96
C THR A 22 8.41 3.25 -6.48
N ASP A 23 8.66 4.21 -5.60
CA ASP A 23 8.28 4.16 -4.18
C ASP A 23 7.46 5.38 -3.74
N ASP A 24 7.31 6.36 -4.65
CA ASP A 24 6.62 7.63 -4.41
C ASP A 24 5.20 7.43 -3.83
N PRO A 25 4.99 7.68 -2.53
CA PRO A 25 3.75 7.35 -1.83
C PRO A 25 2.59 8.23 -2.27
N TYR A 26 2.86 9.41 -2.84
CA TYR A 26 1.81 10.29 -3.37
C TYR A 26 1.24 9.76 -4.69
N ILE A 27 1.98 8.89 -5.39
CA ILE A 27 1.56 8.25 -6.64
C ILE A 27 1.13 6.80 -6.42
N SER A 28 1.93 6.01 -5.71
CA SER A 28 1.70 4.58 -5.50
C SER A 28 2.59 4.05 -4.38
N GLY A 29 2.05 3.16 -3.56
CA GLY A 29 2.78 2.59 -2.42
C GLY A 29 2.18 3.09 -1.12
N THR A 30 2.88 2.85 -0.02
CA THR A 30 2.44 3.18 1.34
C THR A 30 3.36 4.25 1.94
N HIS A 31 4.66 3.95 1.96
CA HIS A 31 5.81 4.77 2.36
C HIS A 31 7.05 4.39 1.52
N LEU A 32 8.18 5.09 1.70
CA LEU A 32 9.37 4.93 0.85
C LEU A 32 9.95 3.50 0.85
N ASN A 33 9.84 2.78 1.96
CA ASN A 33 10.37 1.43 2.05
C ASN A 33 9.60 0.44 1.16
N ASP A 34 8.34 0.72 0.79
CA ASP A 34 7.50 -0.18 0.01
C ASP A 34 7.67 0.09 -1.50
N VAL A 35 8.77 -0.40 -2.05
CA VAL A 35 9.12 -0.22 -3.47
C VAL A 35 8.26 -1.11 -4.37
N VAL A 36 7.67 -0.52 -5.40
CA VAL A 36 6.78 -1.19 -6.35
C VAL A 36 7.51 -1.43 -7.67
N LEU A 37 7.50 -2.66 -8.16
CA LEU A 37 7.86 -2.98 -9.55
C LEU A 37 6.65 -3.34 -10.38
N ILE A 38 6.64 -2.93 -11.65
CA ILE A 38 5.58 -3.26 -12.61
C ILE A 38 6.20 -3.78 -13.91
N SER A 39 5.77 -4.96 -14.37
CA SER A 39 6.17 -5.52 -15.66
C SER A 39 4.97 -5.77 -16.55
N PRO A 40 4.89 -5.17 -17.76
CA PRO A 40 3.82 -5.41 -18.69
C PRO A 40 3.97 -6.78 -19.38
N HIS A 41 2.85 -7.43 -19.61
CA HIS A 41 2.78 -8.70 -20.33
C HIS A 41 1.95 -8.55 -21.60
N PHE A 42 2.56 -8.94 -22.72
CA PHE A 42 2.00 -8.79 -24.05
C PHE A 42 1.66 -10.14 -24.67
N VAL A 43 0.52 -10.20 -25.36
CA VAL A 43 0.06 -11.38 -26.10
C VAL A 43 -0.28 -10.93 -27.51
N CYS A 44 0.34 -11.55 -28.51
CA CYS A 44 0.17 -11.18 -29.93
C CYS A 44 0.37 -9.67 -30.18
N GLY A 45 1.37 -9.06 -29.54
CA GLY A 45 1.70 -7.64 -29.69
C GLY A 45 0.75 -6.67 -28.96
N LYS A 46 -0.21 -7.15 -28.17
CA LYS A 46 -1.14 -6.32 -27.40
C LYS A 46 -0.90 -6.48 -25.91
N LEU A 47 -0.96 -5.38 -25.16
CA LEU A 47 -0.89 -5.42 -23.69
C LEU A 47 -2.07 -6.22 -23.15
N PHE A 48 -1.78 -7.30 -22.43
CA PHE A 48 -2.77 -8.19 -21.86
C PHE A 48 -2.94 -7.96 -20.35
N ALA A 49 -1.83 -7.89 -19.61
CA ALA A 49 -1.82 -7.71 -18.16
C ALA A 49 -0.63 -6.85 -17.71
N LEU A 50 -0.75 -6.28 -16.51
CA LEU A 50 0.37 -5.71 -15.77
C LEU A 50 0.62 -6.61 -14.56
N PHE A 51 1.82 -7.15 -14.45
CA PHE A 51 2.27 -7.76 -13.20
C PHE A 51 2.83 -6.68 -12.30
N ALA A 52 2.54 -6.77 -11.01
CA ALA A 52 3.10 -5.89 -10.01
C ALA A 52 3.47 -6.66 -8.75
N ASN A 53 4.52 -6.20 -8.08
CA ASN A 53 4.85 -6.60 -6.73
C ASN A 53 5.33 -5.37 -5.95
N THR A 54 5.26 -5.48 -4.63
CA THR A 54 5.80 -4.51 -3.69
C THR A 54 6.76 -5.26 -2.77
N GLY A 55 7.94 -4.71 -2.55
CA GLY A 55 8.93 -5.23 -1.62
C GLY A 55 9.23 -4.17 -0.57
N HIS A 56 9.16 -4.56 0.70
CA HIS A 56 9.56 -3.70 1.80
C HIS A 56 11.08 -3.75 1.94
N TRP A 57 11.78 -2.74 1.41
CA TRP A 57 13.22 -2.60 1.55
C TRP A 57 13.54 -2.05 2.93
N MET A 58 14.55 -2.62 3.58
CA MET A 58 14.82 -2.34 4.98
C MET A 58 15.11 -0.87 5.27
N ASP A 59 15.80 -0.17 4.36
CA ASP A 59 16.22 1.21 4.55
C ASP A 59 16.36 1.92 3.20
N MET A 60 15.94 3.18 3.15
CA MET A 60 15.92 4.02 1.94
C MET A 60 16.89 5.22 2.03
N GLY A 61 17.82 5.21 2.97
CA GLY A 61 18.81 6.28 3.14
C GLY A 61 18.32 7.46 3.99
N GLY A 62 17.29 7.23 4.82
CA GLY A 62 16.74 8.25 5.70
C GLY A 62 17.71 8.71 6.79
N SER A 63 17.30 9.74 7.52
CA SER A 63 18.05 10.30 8.65
C SER A 63 18.09 9.40 9.88
N ALA A 64 17.26 8.36 9.91
CA ALA A 64 17.26 7.35 10.96
C ALA A 64 17.20 5.93 10.37
N PRO A 65 17.76 4.95 11.11
CA PRO A 65 17.65 3.54 10.82
C PRO A 65 16.27 3.00 10.46
N GLY A 66 16.20 2.22 9.38
CA GLY A 66 15.05 1.38 9.06
C GLY A 66 13.89 2.12 8.40
N GLY A 67 14.13 3.35 7.92
CA GLY A 67 13.10 4.19 7.30
C GLY A 67 12.10 4.81 8.28
N TRP A 68 12.21 4.55 9.59
CA TRP A 68 11.35 5.14 10.61
C TRP A 68 12.05 6.31 11.31
N VAL A 69 11.64 7.53 10.97
CA VAL A 69 12.18 8.78 11.53
C VAL A 69 11.08 9.47 12.34
N PRO A 70 11.03 9.31 13.68
CA PRO A 70 9.91 9.79 14.50
C PRO A 70 9.69 11.31 14.45
N THR A 71 10.71 12.07 14.05
CA THR A 71 10.69 13.54 13.97
C THR A 71 10.82 14.06 12.54
N ALA A 72 10.58 13.23 11.52
CA ALA A 72 10.57 13.69 10.13
C ALA A 72 9.36 14.58 9.89
N SER A 73 9.60 15.81 9.45
CA SER A 73 8.56 16.73 9.00
C SER A 73 8.40 16.77 7.49
N GLU A 74 9.43 16.32 6.77
CA GLU A 74 9.44 16.24 5.32
C GLU A 74 9.90 14.86 4.88
N ILE A 75 9.32 14.36 3.79
CA ILE A 75 9.64 13.04 3.21
C ILE A 75 11.13 12.86 2.86
N HIS A 76 11.84 13.95 2.56
CA HIS A 76 13.29 13.91 2.27
C HIS A 76 14.13 13.46 3.46
N GLN A 77 13.61 13.58 4.68
CA GLN A 77 14.26 13.09 5.89
C GLN A 77 14.10 11.56 6.04
N GLU A 78 13.16 10.95 5.31
CA GLU A 78 12.80 9.53 5.39
C GLU A 78 13.58 8.67 4.40
N GLY A 79 14.08 9.25 3.31
CA GLY A 79 14.93 8.56 2.34
C GLY A 79 14.81 9.11 0.92
N ILE A 80 15.33 8.32 -0.02
CA ILE A 80 15.22 8.63 -1.44
C ILE A 80 13.79 8.40 -1.94
N ILE A 81 13.34 9.28 -2.83
CA ILE A 81 12.11 9.07 -3.61
C ILE A 81 12.53 8.63 -5.02
N ILE A 82 12.05 7.46 -5.42
CA ILE A 82 12.11 6.94 -6.78
C ILE A 82 10.79 7.30 -7.48
N PRO A 83 10.78 8.32 -8.36
CA PRO A 83 9.60 8.62 -9.15
C PRO A 83 9.32 7.48 -10.14
N PRO A 84 8.09 7.37 -10.67
CA PRO A 84 7.73 6.38 -11.66
C PRO A 84 8.64 6.42 -12.90
N MET A 85 9.48 5.40 -13.06
CA MET A 85 10.43 5.34 -14.16
C MET A 85 10.75 3.91 -14.58
N ARG A 86 11.40 3.75 -15.74
CA ARG A 86 11.84 2.44 -16.26
C ARG A 86 13.17 2.04 -15.63
N LEU A 87 13.14 1.01 -14.80
CA LEU A 87 14.32 0.33 -14.28
C LEU A 87 14.96 -0.57 -15.34
N ILE A 88 14.12 -1.27 -16.11
CA ILE A 88 14.53 -2.08 -17.26
C ILE A 88 13.76 -1.54 -18.47
N GLU A 89 14.48 -1.20 -19.52
CA GLU A 89 13.91 -0.73 -20.80
C GLU A 89 14.23 -1.74 -21.89
N ALA A 90 13.19 -2.36 -22.46
CA ALA A 90 13.32 -3.41 -23.48
C ALA A 90 14.36 -4.50 -23.11
N GLY A 91 14.33 -4.97 -21.86
CA GLY A 91 15.22 -6.01 -21.35
C GLY A 91 16.62 -5.54 -20.93
N ARG A 92 16.96 -4.25 -21.09
CA ARG A 92 18.22 -3.67 -20.60
C ARG A 92 18.02 -2.95 -19.28
N ARG A 93 18.69 -3.41 -18.21
CA ARG A 93 18.66 -2.78 -16.90
C ARG A 93 19.43 -1.46 -16.93
N ASN A 94 18.87 -0.44 -16.30
CA ASN A 94 19.55 0.84 -16.11
C ASN A 94 20.48 0.76 -14.90
N GLU A 95 21.74 0.40 -15.15
CA GLU A 95 22.78 0.32 -14.10
C GLU A 95 23.03 1.66 -13.40
N GLY A 96 22.78 2.80 -14.07
CA GLY A 96 22.91 4.12 -13.47
C GLY A 96 21.89 4.36 -12.35
N ILE A 97 20.62 3.98 -12.57
CA ILE A 97 19.57 4.05 -11.54
C ILE A 97 19.91 3.12 -10.38
N VAL A 98 20.28 1.88 -10.67
CA VAL A 98 20.64 0.90 -9.64
C VAL A 98 21.83 1.38 -8.81
N SER A 99 22.87 1.92 -9.45
CA SER A 99 24.05 2.45 -8.75
C SER A 99 23.71 3.67 -7.90
N MET A 100 22.83 4.54 -8.39
CA MET A 100 22.38 5.72 -7.65
C MET A 100 21.58 5.35 -6.41
N ILE A 101 20.63 4.40 -6.52
CA ILE A 101 19.88 3.88 -5.37
C ILE A 101 20.84 3.22 -4.36
N ALA A 102 21.71 2.30 -4.83
CA ALA A 102 22.64 1.57 -3.97
C ALA A 102 23.62 2.50 -3.23
N ALA A 103 24.02 3.62 -3.85
CA ALA A 103 24.91 4.60 -3.23
C ALA A 103 24.25 5.42 -2.10
N ASN A 104 22.93 5.47 -2.05
CA ASN A 104 22.18 6.26 -1.07
C ASN A 104 21.60 5.42 0.09
N VAL A 105 21.77 4.10 0.09
CA VAL A 105 21.28 3.24 1.16
C VAL A 105 22.43 2.63 1.98
N PRO A 106 22.21 2.36 3.28
CA PRO A 106 23.25 1.75 4.12
C PRO A 106 23.44 0.25 3.87
N LEU A 107 22.47 -0.42 3.24
CA LEU A 107 22.45 -1.87 2.99
C LEU A 107 22.29 -2.21 1.49
N PRO A 108 23.24 -1.80 0.63
CA PRO A 108 23.11 -1.97 -0.82
C PRO A 108 23.03 -3.43 -1.26
N GLU A 109 23.76 -4.34 -0.61
CA GLU A 109 23.75 -5.77 -0.99
C GLU A 109 22.38 -6.42 -0.77
N GLN A 110 21.70 -6.09 0.33
CA GLN A 110 20.35 -6.59 0.63
C GLN A 110 19.34 -6.03 -0.38
N LEU A 111 19.38 -4.72 -0.62
CA LEU A 111 18.55 -4.05 -1.61
C LEU A 111 18.72 -4.67 -3.01
N LEU A 112 19.95 -4.92 -3.43
CA LEU A 112 20.23 -5.56 -4.73
C LEU A 112 19.69 -6.99 -4.80
N GLY A 113 19.74 -7.72 -3.67
CA GLY A 113 19.12 -9.04 -3.52
C GLY A 113 17.60 -8.98 -3.69
N ASP A 114 16.94 -8.08 -2.97
CA ASP A 114 15.49 -7.87 -3.04
C ASP A 114 15.06 -7.44 -4.44
N LEU A 115 15.77 -6.48 -5.05
CA LEU A 115 15.51 -6.03 -6.41
C LEU A 115 15.62 -7.20 -7.42
N ALA A 116 16.66 -8.03 -7.30
CA ALA A 116 16.80 -9.21 -8.16
C ALA A 116 15.65 -10.20 -7.97
N ALA A 117 15.26 -10.48 -6.73
CA ALA A 117 14.13 -11.37 -6.41
C ALA A 117 12.81 -10.84 -7.00
N MET A 118 12.53 -9.54 -6.81
CA MET A 118 11.33 -8.88 -7.30
C MET A 118 11.26 -8.83 -8.83
N VAL A 119 12.38 -8.64 -9.53
CA VAL A 119 12.40 -8.72 -11.01
C VAL A 119 12.17 -10.16 -11.49
N ASN A 120 12.78 -11.14 -10.82
CA ASN A 120 12.74 -12.54 -11.25
C ASN A 120 11.34 -13.17 -11.12
N VAL A 121 10.54 -12.77 -10.13
CA VAL A 121 9.19 -13.35 -9.93
C VAL A 121 8.26 -13.10 -11.14
N PHE A 122 8.47 -12.02 -11.89
CA PHE A 122 7.67 -11.75 -13.10
C PHE A 122 7.84 -12.82 -14.18
N ALA A 123 9.00 -13.47 -14.27
CA ALA A 123 9.20 -14.57 -15.21
C ALA A 123 8.32 -15.78 -14.86
N ILE A 124 8.07 -16.02 -13.57
CA ILE A 124 7.17 -17.08 -13.11
C ILE A 124 5.71 -16.74 -13.47
N GLY A 125 5.27 -15.52 -13.18
CA GLY A 125 3.92 -15.03 -13.52
C GLY A 125 3.65 -15.07 -15.03
N ARG A 126 4.62 -14.66 -15.85
CA ARG A 126 4.55 -14.75 -17.32
C ARG A 126 4.34 -16.19 -17.79
N ARG A 127 5.18 -17.13 -17.34
CA ARG A 127 5.05 -18.55 -17.73
C ARG A 127 3.69 -19.13 -17.36
N GLY A 128 3.20 -18.87 -16.16
CA GLY A 128 1.88 -19.35 -15.74
C GLY A 128 0.75 -18.79 -16.60
N LEU A 129 0.85 -17.50 -16.98
CA LEU A 129 -0.15 -16.86 -17.81
C LEU A 129 -0.09 -17.34 -19.27
N ASP A 130 1.11 -17.48 -19.83
CA ASP A 130 1.36 -18.03 -21.16
C ASP A 130 0.82 -19.47 -21.28
N ASP A 131 1.02 -20.30 -20.25
CA ASP A 131 0.48 -21.67 -20.20
C ASP A 131 -1.05 -21.69 -20.24
N LEU A 132 -1.71 -20.78 -19.50
CA LEU A 132 -3.17 -20.64 -19.52
C LEU A 132 -3.67 -20.15 -20.89
N ILE A 133 -2.99 -19.16 -21.48
CA ILE A 133 -3.33 -18.63 -22.80
C ILE A 133 -3.17 -19.71 -23.87
N SER A 134 -2.09 -20.50 -23.82
CA SER A 134 -1.84 -21.60 -24.75
C SER A 134 -2.93 -22.67 -24.70
N ARG A 135 -3.43 -22.99 -23.50
CA ARG A 135 -4.47 -24.02 -23.30
C ARG A 135 -5.88 -23.55 -23.64
N TYR A 136 -6.24 -22.32 -23.26
CA TYR A 136 -7.63 -21.86 -23.28
C TYR A 136 -7.90 -20.69 -24.24
N GLY A 137 -6.85 -20.03 -24.72
CA GLY A 137 -6.94 -18.85 -25.56
C GLY A 137 -7.23 -17.55 -24.79
N VAL A 138 -6.83 -16.43 -25.39
CA VAL A 138 -7.05 -15.07 -24.85
C VAL A 138 -8.52 -14.74 -24.57
N PRO A 139 -9.49 -15.04 -25.47
CA PRO A 139 -10.89 -14.68 -25.24
C PRO A 139 -11.48 -15.35 -24.00
N THR A 140 -11.24 -16.66 -23.85
CA THR A 140 -11.71 -17.45 -22.70
C THR A 140 -11.12 -16.90 -21.41
N LEU A 141 -9.81 -16.67 -21.37
CA LEU A 141 -9.15 -16.19 -20.16
C LEU A 141 -9.64 -14.78 -19.76
N ARG A 142 -9.87 -13.89 -20.71
CA ARG A 142 -10.49 -12.57 -20.44
C ARG A 142 -11.88 -12.73 -19.85
N SER A 143 -12.72 -13.59 -20.43
CA SER A 143 -14.06 -13.86 -19.90
C SER A 143 -14.01 -14.40 -18.48
N CYS A 144 -13.04 -15.27 -18.15
CA CYS A 144 -12.87 -15.76 -16.78
C CYS A 144 -12.47 -14.65 -15.80
N ILE A 145 -11.56 -13.75 -16.20
CA ILE A 145 -11.17 -12.59 -15.36
C ILE A 145 -12.37 -11.68 -15.12
N ASP A 146 -13.14 -11.37 -16.17
CA ASP A 146 -14.33 -10.53 -16.08
C ASP A 146 -15.39 -11.17 -15.17
N GLU A 147 -15.60 -12.48 -15.27
CA GLU A 147 -16.51 -13.25 -14.41
C GLU A 147 -16.03 -13.27 -12.95
N MET A 148 -14.74 -13.48 -12.70
CA MET A 148 -14.19 -13.44 -11.33
C MET A 148 -14.42 -12.07 -10.68
N MET A 149 -14.27 -10.99 -11.44
CA MET A 149 -14.51 -9.63 -10.96
C MET A 149 -16.02 -9.37 -10.73
N ALA A 150 -16.88 -9.79 -11.66
CA ALA A 150 -18.33 -9.65 -11.51
C ALA A 150 -18.86 -10.44 -10.31
N ARG A 151 -18.35 -11.66 -10.11
CA ARG A 151 -18.71 -12.52 -8.99
C ARG A 151 -18.30 -11.91 -7.65
N SER A 152 -17.05 -11.43 -7.53
CA SER A 152 -16.60 -10.78 -6.29
C SER A 152 -17.35 -9.49 -5.98
N GLU A 153 -17.76 -8.74 -7.00
CA GLU A 153 -18.67 -7.60 -6.81
C GLU A 153 -20.03 -8.06 -6.27
N ALA A 154 -20.64 -9.07 -6.88
CA ALA A 154 -21.94 -9.59 -6.46
C ALA A 154 -21.90 -10.16 -5.03
N GLU A 155 -20.84 -10.90 -4.68
CA GLU A 155 -20.64 -11.45 -3.33
C GLU A 155 -20.47 -10.32 -2.30
N MET A 156 -19.62 -9.32 -2.56
CA MET A 156 -19.50 -8.16 -1.66
C MET A 156 -20.81 -7.40 -1.50
N ARG A 157 -21.52 -7.14 -2.60
CA ARG A 157 -22.84 -6.46 -2.56
C ARG A 157 -23.85 -7.25 -1.73
N SER A 158 -23.87 -8.57 -1.86
CA SER A 158 -24.72 -9.44 -1.03
C SER A 158 -24.38 -9.34 0.46
N CYS A 159 -23.09 -9.29 0.81
CA CYS A 159 -22.68 -9.12 2.20
C CYS A 159 -23.06 -7.74 2.74
N ILE A 160 -23.01 -6.69 1.91
CA ILE A 160 -23.42 -5.33 2.30
C ILE A 160 -24.93 -5.25 2.55
N THR A 161 -25.77 -5.95 1.77
CA THR A 161 -27.23 -5.93 1.96
C THR A 161 -27.70 -6.53 3.29
N ASP A 162 -26.86 -7.32 3.96
CA ASP A 162 -27.14 -7.83 5.31
C ASP A 162 -26.95 -6.75 6.40
N ILE A 163 -26.32 -5.62 6.06
CA ILE A 163 -26.10 -4.50 6.96
C ILE A 163 -27.30 -3.57 6.85
N SER A 164 -27.81 -3.11 7.99
CA SER A 164 -28.92 -2.14 7.98
C SER A 164 -28.48 -0.85 7.30
N ASP A 165 -29.34 -0.30 6.44
CA ASP A 165 -29.13 1.04 5.88
C ASP A 165 -29.05 2.08 7.00
N GLY A 166 -28.09 2.99 6.90
CA GLY A 166 -27.83 4.00 7.92
C GLY A 166 -26.45 4.63 7.80
N THR A 167 -26.20 5.65 8.62
CA THR A 167 -24.88 6.28 8.75
C THR A 167 -24.35 6.03 10.15
N TYR A 168 -23.20 5.37 10.22
CA TYR A 168 -22.51 5.00 11.44
C TYR A 168 -21.30 5.90 11.60
N ASN A 169 -21.29 6.70 12.66
CA ASN A 169 -20.25 7.71 12.88
C ASN A 169 -19.30 7.24 13.97
N ILE A 170 -18.01 7.49 13.76
CA ILE A 170 -17.00 7.34 14.79
C ILE A 170 -15.88 8.35 14.56
N THR A 171 -15.24 8.75 15.64
CA THR A 171 -13.95 9.43 15.62
C THR A 171 -13.02 8.66 16.52
N ASP A 172 -11.82 8.38 16.02
CA ASP A 172 -10.71 7.86 16.81
C ASP A 172 -9.51 8.80 16.70
N TYR A 173 -8.49 8.57 17.53
CA TYR A 173 -7.36 9.47 17.67
C TYR A 173 -6.06 8.68 17.74
N PHE A 174 -4.98 9.31 17.29
CA PHE A 174 -3.63 8.97 17.73
C PHE A 174 -3.07 10.08 18.60
N ASP A 175 -2.17 9.72 19.52
CA ASP A 175 -1.75 10.57 20.64
C ASP A 175 -1.00 11.84 20.23
N ASN A 176 -0.08 11.73 19.26
CA ASN A 176 0.70 12.83 18.68
C ASN A 176 1.36 12.41 17.37
N ASP A 177 2.07 13.35 16.72
CA ASP A 177 2.83 13.10 15.49
C ASP A 177 4.34 13.00 15.70
N GLY A 178 4.83 12.89 16.93
CA GLY A 178 6.25 12.88 17.26
C GLY A 178 6.95 14.26 17.26
N ILE A 179 6.30 15.32 16.78
CA ILE A 179 6.81 16.70 16.83
C ILE A 179 5.90 17.58 17.69
N VAL A 180 4.60 17.54 17.44
CA VAL A 180 3.56 18.27 18.16
C VAL A 180 2.86 17.29 19.08
N ASP A 181 3.00 17.49 20.39
CA ASP A 181 2.33 16.70 21.43
C ASP A 181 0.86 17.09 21.57
N ALA A 182 0.06 16.74 20.56
CA ALA A 182 -1.38 16.93 20.54
C ALA A 182 -2.05 15.81 19.73
N PRO A 183 -3.22 15.32 20.17
CA PRO A 183 -3.92 14.25 19.48
C PRO A 183 -4.43 14.71 18.11
N LEU A 184 -4.45 13.78 17.17
CA LEU A 184 -4.94 13.97 15.81
C LEU A 184 -6.15 13.07 15.56
N ALA A 185 -7.25 13.68 15.15
CA ALA A 185 -8.53 13.04 14.97
C ALA A 185 -8.70 12.44 13.57
N VAL A 186 -9.16 11.19 13.53
CA VAL A 186 -9.64 10.50 12.33
C VAL A 186 -11.14 10.31 12.45
N HIS A 187 -11.90 10.96 11.57
CA HIS A 187 -13.34 10.85 11.54
C HIS A 187 -13.77 9.89 10.41
N LEU A 188 -14.77 9.06 10.68
CA LEU A 188 -15.46 8.27 9.67
C LEU A 188 -16.98 8.33 9.88
N ALA A 189 -17.68 8.81 8.86
CA ALA A 189 -19.10 8.57 8.66
C ALA A 189 -19.28 7.49 7.60
N LEU A 190 -19.52 6.25 8.04
CA LEU A 190 -19.77 5.11 7.15
C LEU A 190 -21.26 5.03 6.84
N THR A 191 -21.64 5.33 5.61
CA THR A 191 -23.03 5.19 5.15
C THR A 191 -23.22 3.89 4.38
N VAL A 192 -24.17 3.07 4.84
CA VAL A 192 -24.69 1.91 4.13
C VAL A 192 -25.96 2.33 3.41
N LYS A 193 -26.01 2.10 2.10
CA LYS A 193 -27.20 2.39 1.29
C LYS A 193 -27.41 1.28 0.26
N GLY A 194 -28.36 0.39 0.54
CA GLY A 194 -28.65 -0.78 -0.28
C GLY A 194 -27.47 -1.73 -0.33
N SER A 195 -26.72 -1.70 -1.43
CA SER A 195 -25.58 -2.60 -1.67
C SER A 195 -24.24 -1.86 -1.73
N ASP A 196 -24.20 -0.60 -1.30
CA ASP A 196 -23.03 0.27 -1.42
C ASP A 196 -22.63 0.84 -0.06
N LEU A 197 -21.31 0.94 0.14
CA LEU A 197 -20.67 1.57 1.29
C LEU A 197 -20.06 2.90 0.87
N TYR A 198 -20.34 3.95 1.64
CA TYR A 198 -19.77 5.28 1.44
C TYR A 198 -18.95 5.64 2.67
N PHE A 199 -17.63 5.70 2.50
CA PHE A 199 -16.67 6.10 3.52
C PHE A 199 -16.44 7.61 3.40
N ASP A 200 -16.94 8.39 4.34
CA ASP A 200 -16.71 9.83 4.40
C ASP A 200 -15.80 10.19 5.58
N PHE A 201 -14.60 10.66 5.26
CA PHE A 201 -13.58 11.08 6.21
C PHE A 201 -13.56 12.60 6.45
N THR A 202 -14.61 13.32 6.02
CA THR A 202 -14.77 14.75 6.28
C THR A 202 -14.75 15.04 7.78
N GLY A 203 -13.93 15.99 8.22
CA GLY A 203 -13.73 16.30 9.65
C GLY A 203 -12.52 15.62 10.29
N THR A 204 -11.80 14.77 9.55
CA THR A 204 -10.43 14.34 9.90
C THR A 204 -9.49 15.54 9.93
N ASP A 205 -8.57 15.56 10.90
CA ASP A 205 -7.61 16.63 11.09
C ASP A 205 -6.68 16.84 9.87
N GLY A 206 -6.13 18.06 9.79
CA GLY A 206 -5.18 18.48 8.76
C GLY A 206 -3.89 17.65 8.74
N PRO A 207 -2.92 17.96 7.87
CA PRO A 207 -1.73 17.13 7.76
C PRO A 207 -0.92 17.24 9.06
N ALA A 208 -0.40 16.09 9.52
CA ALA A 208 0.50 16.06 10.65
C ALA A 208 1.80 16.80 10.28
N VAL A 209 2.41 17.46 11.27
CA VAL A 209 3.73 18.09 11.09
C VAL A 209 4.79 17.01 11.05
N GLY A 210 4.66 15.96 11.87
CA GLY A 210 5.53 14.79 11.88
C GLY A 210 5.07 13.67 10.94
N PRO A 211 5.68 12.47 11.01
CA PRO A 211 5.53 11.43 10.00
C PRO A 211 4.21 10.66 10.04
N MET A 212 3.26 11.06 10.89
CA MET A 212 1.94 10.43 11.02
C MET A 212 0.98 10.86 9.90
N ASN A 213 1.39 10.65 8.66
CA ASN A 213 0.56 10.83 7.49
C ASN A 213 0.59 9.60 6.58
N ILE A 214 -0.47 9.43 5.78
CA ILE A 214 -0.54 8.42 4.72
C ILE A 214 -1.15 9.01 3.43
N SER A 215 -0.92 8.31 2.32
CA SER A 215 -1.57 8.62 1.05
C SER A 215 -3.06 8.24 1.06
N ASP A 216 -3.85 8.92 0.23
CA ASP A 216 -5.27 8.57 0.05
C ASP A 216 -5.46 7.16 -0.54
N SER A 217 -4.46 6.67 -1.28
CA SER A 217 -4.46 5.32 -1.83
C SER A 217 -4.24 4.26 -0.75
N THR A 218 -3.42 4.58 0.26
CA THR A 218 -3.23 3.78 1.47
C THR A 218 -4.54 3.75 2.26
N THR A 219 -5.15 4.89 2.54
CA THR A 219 -6.44 4.99 3.26
C THR A 219 -7.53 4.11 2.65
N LYS A 220 -7.71 4.18 1.32
CA LYS A 220 -8.67 3.32 0.59
C LYS A 220 -8.32 1.83 0.75
N SER A 221 -7.03 1.49 0.63
CA SER A 221 -6.55 0.12 0.78
C SER A 221 -6.83 -0.42 2.18
N LEU A 222 -6.65 0.39 3.22
CA LEU A 222 -6.89 -0.02 4.61
C LEU A 222 -8.38 -0.23 4.92
N CYS A 223 -9.27 0.52 4.27
CA CYS A 223 -10.70 0.21 4.35
C CYS A 223 -11.01 -1.19 3.82
N PHE A 224 -10.36 -1.62 2.73
CA PHE A 224 -10.52 -3.00 2.23
C PHE A 224 -9.86 -4.04 3.13
N VAL A 225 -8.71 -3.73 3.72
CA VAL A 225 -8.06 -4.58 4.72
C VAL A 225 -9.00 -4.80 5.91
N ALA A 226 -9.69 -3.76 6.38
CA ALA A 226 -10.68 -3.86 7.45
C ALA A 226 -11.93 -4.67 7.04
N LEU A 227 -12.42 -4.54 5.79
CA LEU A 227 -13.57 -5.34 5.34
C LEU A 227 -13.24 -6.84 5.23
N LYS A 228 -12.00 -7.22 4.93
CA LYS A 228 -11.62 -8.62 4.66
C LYS A 228 -11.88 -9.61 5.80
N PRO A 229 -11.56 -9.33 7.08
CA PRO A 229 -11.89 -10.25 8.18
C PRO A 229 -13.39 -10.33 8.48
N ILE A 230 -14.17 -9.30 8.10
CA ILE A 230 -15.63 -9.26 8.30
C ILE A 230 -16.34 -10.08 7.21
N PHE A 231 -15.83 -10.03 5.98
CA PHE A 231 -16.32 -10.78 4.83
C PHE A 231 -15.24 -11.74 4.29
N PRO A 232 -14.84 -12.75 5.08
CA PRO A 232 -13.71 -13.61 4.75
C PRO A 232 -13.92 -14.42 3.48
N GLU A 233 -15.17 -14.72 3.12
CA GLU A 233 -15.60 -15.45 1.94
C GLU A 233 -15.41 -14.69 0.63
N VAL A 234 -15.46 -13.35 0.66
CA VAL A 234 -15.37 -12.54 -0.56
C VAL A 234 -13.95 -12.59 -1.13
N PRO A 235 -13.75 -13.00 -2.40
CA PRO A 235 -12.43 -13.02 -3.02
C PRO A 235 -11.83 -11.63 -3.14
N VAL A 236 -10.52 -11.53 -2.91
CA VAL A 236 -9.78 -10.27 -2.98
C VAL A 236 -9.40 -9.96 -4.43
N ASN A 237 -10.24 -9.17 -5.10
CA ASN A 237 -9.93 -8.57 -6.39
C ASN A 237 -10.68 -7.24 -6.56
N GLY A 238 -10.41 -6.51 -7.63
CA GLY A 238 -11.00 -5.18 -7.84
C GLY A 238 -12.53 -5.17 -8.02
N GLY A 239 -13.18 -6.33 -8.19
CA GLY A 239 -14.63 -6.46 -8.19
C GLY A 239 -15.23 -6.21 -6.82
N ALA A 240 -14.62 -6.78 -5.76
CA ALA A 240 -15.03 -6.57 -4.38
C ALA A 240 -14.93 -5.11 -3.92
N PHE A 241 -14.19 -4.27 -4.66
CA PHE A 241 -13.99 -2.85 -4.34
C PHE A 241 -15.03 -1.93 -4.99
N ARG A 242 -15.74 -2.40 -6.03
CA ARG A 242 -16.71 -1.60 -6.78
C ARG A 242 -17.89 -1.04 -5.96
N PRO A 243 -18.42 -1.71 -4.92
CA PRO A 243 -19.50 -1.16 -4.10
C PRO A 243 -19.02 -0.20 -3.00
N THR A 244 -17.78 0.31 -3.08
CA THR A 244 -17.23 1.23 -2.09
C THR A 244 -16.91 2.59 -2.70
N HIS A 245 -17.28 3.64 -1.99
CA HIS A 245 -17.13 5.03 -2.41
C HIS A 245 -16.44 5.82 -1.31
N PHE A 246 -15.59 6.77 -1.68
CA PHE A 246 -14.71 7.46 -0.72
C PHE A 246 -14.76 8.97 -0.88
N THR A 247 -14.95 9.67 0.24
CA THR A 247 -14.69 11.09 0.39
C THR A 247 -13.54 11.24 1.37
N ILE A 248 -12.35 11.64 0.88
CA ILE A 248 -11.17 11.87 1.71
C ILE A 248 -10.69 13.31 1.45
N PRO A 249 -10.77 14.21 2.45
CA PRO A 249 -10.30 15.59 2.30
C PRO A 249 -8.83 15.62 1.85
N GLN A 250 -8.50 16.43 0.85
CA GLN A 250 -7.09 16.55 0.42
C GLN A 250 -6.27 17.31 1.47
N GLY A 251 -5.04 16.87 1.71
CA GLY A 251 -4.15 17.49 2.67
C GLY A 251 -4.52 17.21 4.13
N CYS A 252 -5.34 16.21 4.44
CA CYS A 252 -5.47 15.68 5.80
C CYS A 252 -4.43 14.58 6.06
N VAL A 253 -4.33 14.09 7.31
CA VAL A 253 -3.43 12.97 7.66
C VAL A 253 -3.66 11.70 6.82
N LEU A 254 -4.84 11.54 6.22
CA LEU A 254 -5.23 10.39 5.38
C LEU A 254 -5.05 10.61 3.87
N ALA A 255 -4.61 11.81 3.47
CA ALA A 255 -4.38 12.19 2.08
C ALA A 255 -3.28 13.25 2.01
N ALA A 256 -2.12 12.91 2.58
CA ALA A 256 -0.96 13.79 2.55
C ALA A 256 -0.49 14.07 1.11
N SER A 257 0.07 15.25 0.95
CA SER A 257 0.68 15.72 -0.28
C SER A 257 2.15 16.01 -0.06
N TYR A 258 2.94 15.96 -1.11
CA TYR A 258 4.32 16.44 -1.08
C TYR A 258 4.41 17.85 -0.46
N PRO A 259 5.35 18.12 0.47
CA PRO A 259 6.45 17.26 0.92
C PRO A 259 6.23 16.52 2.26
N SER A 260 4.99 16.34 2.74
CA SER A 260 4.72 15.73 4.06
C SER A 260 5.36 14.35 4.23
N SER A 261 6.01 14.13 5.37
CA SER A 261 6.53 12.82 5.81
C SER A 261 5.42 11.78 5.98
N VAL A 262 5.71 10.51 5.65
CA VAL A 262 4.74 9.39 5.67
C VAL A 262 5.29 8.11 6.32
N GLY A 263 6.46 8.17 6.96
CA GLY A 263 7.12 7.02 7.58
C GLY A 263 6.31 6.39 8.72
N GLY A 264 5.36 7.14 9.30
CA GLY A 264 4.50 6.71 10.42
C GLY A 264 3.27 5.96 9.98
N THR A 265 3.35 5.39 8.77
CA THR A 265 2.25 4.69 8.13
C THR A 265 1.66 3.59 9.03
N THR A 266 2.46 2.89 9.84
CA THR A 266 1.97 1.78 10.67
C THR A 266 0.86 2.19 11.62
N ASP A 267 0.99 3.34 12.28
CA ASP A 267 0.10 3.76 13.35
C ASP A 267 -1.17 4.39 12.77
N VAL A 268 -1.01 5.25 11.76
CA VAL A 268 -2.14 5.86 11.03
C VAL A 268 -2.98 4.79 10.33
N THR A 269 -2.34 3.76 9.76
CA THR A 269 -3.08 2.67 9.09
C THR A 269 -3.89 1.82 10.07
N GLN A 270 -3.42 1.59 11.29
CA GLN A 270 -4.24 0.92 12.31
C GLN A 270 -5.43 1.78 12.70
N CYS A 271 -5.24 3.09 12.92
CA CYS A 271 -6.35 3.99 13.25
C CYS A 271 -7.45 3.98 12.18
N VAL A 272 -7.10 3.89 10.89
CA VAL A 272 -8.09 3.72 9.80
C VAL A 272 -8.87 2.41 9.95
N VAL A 273 -8.20 1.31 10.30
CA VAL A 273 -8.88 0.02 10.55
C VAL A 273 -9.80 0.12 11.76
N ASP A 274 -9.35 0.79 12.83
CA ASP A 274 -10.08 0.98 14.08
C ASP A 274 -11.38 1.75 13.85
N VAL A 275 -11.36 2.87 13.10
CA VAL A 275 -12.59 3.59 12.77
C VAL A 275 -13.53 2.78 11.88
N VAL A 276 -13.02 1.97 10.95
CA VAL A 276 -13.88 1.11 10.12
C VAL A 276 -14.55 0.03 10.96
N PHE A 277 -13.80 -0.62 11.86
CA PHE A 277 -14.37 -1.58 12.81
C PHE A 277 -15.33 -0.91 13.78
N GLY A 278 -14.99 0.25 14.33
CA GLY A 278 -15.87 0.97 15.23
C GLY A 278 -17.19 1.37 14.58
N ALA A 279 -17.18 1.82 13.32
CA ALA A 279 -18.40 2.10 12.56
C ALA A 279 -19.21 0.82 12.29
N LEU A 280 -18.58 -0.25 11.80
CA LEU A 280 -19.27 -1.52 11.49
C LEU A 280 -19.78 -2.24 12.74
N SER A 281 -19.12 -2.07 13.89
CA SER A 281 -19.56 -2.66 15.17
C SER A 281 -20.93 -2.12 15.62
N GLN A 282 -21.28 -0.90 15.20
CA GLN A 282 -22.60 -0.31 15.47
C GLN A 282 -23.70 -0.96 14.61
N ALA A 283 -23.34 -1.49 13.43
CA ALA A 283 -24.29 -2.05 12.47
C ALA A 283 -24.40 -3.59 12.57
N ILE A 284 -23.25 -4.26 12.68
CA ILE A 284 -23.09 -5.72 12.67
C ILE A 284 -22.12 -6.18 13.77
N PRO A 285 -22.43 -5.92 15.06
CA PRO A 285 -21.53 -6.19 16.19
C PRO A 285 -21.07 -7.66 16.26
N ALA A 286 -21.94 -8.61 15.90
CA ALA A 286 -21.63 -10.03 15.96
C ALA A 286 -20.60 -10.51 14.89
N LYS A 287 -20.42 -9.73 13.80
CA LYS A 287 -19.44 -10.03 12.74
C LYS A 287 -18.17 -9.18 12.86
N THR A 288 -18.17 -8.15 13.69
CA THR A 288 -17.08 -7.18 13.76
C THR A 288 -16.12 -7.55 14.89
N PRO A 289 -14.82 -7.77 14.61
CA PRO A 289 -13.84 -8.00 15.66
C PRO A 289 -13.64 -6.74 16.52
N ALA A 290 -13.11 -6.92 17.73
CA ALA A 290 -12.57 -5.79 18.49
C ALA A 290 -11.40 -5.14 17.75
N ALA A 291 -11.16 -3.86 18.02
CA ALA A 291 -10.04 -3.13 17.45
C ALA A 291 -8.69 -3.82 17.73
N PRO A 292 -7.75 -3.86 16.76
CA PRO A 292 -6.37 -4.27 16.99
C PRO A 292 -5.66 -3.36 17.99
N PHE A 293 -4.38 -3.65 18.25
CA PHE A 293 -3.54 -2.96 19.23
C PHE A 293 -3.27 -1.46 18.92
N GLY A 294 -3.74 -0.93 17.78
CA GLY A 294 -3.54 0.47 17.39
C GLY A 294 -2.13 0.82 16.91
N THR A 295 -1.15 -0.08 17.05
CA THR A 295 0.22 0.08 16.52
C THR A 295 0.85 -1.28 16.21
N THR A 296 1.97 -1.28 15.48
CA THR A 296 2.78 -2.50 15.23
C THR A 296 4.04 -2.56 16.09
N GLY A 297 4.40 -1.47 16.78
CA GLY A 297 5.57 -1.40 17.68
C GLY A 297 6.87 -1.86 17.01
N VAL A 298 7.53 -1.02 16.21
CA VAL A 298 8.77 -1.39 15.52
C VAL A 298 9.99 -0.89 16.32
N ALA A 299 10.88 -1.80 16.70
CA ALA A 299 12.18 -1.45 17.25
C ALA A 299 13.28 -1.65 16.21
N THR A 300 13.94 -0.57 15.82
CA THR A 300 15.09 -0.64 14.92
C THR A 300 16.39 -0.52 15.70
N VAL A 301 17.28 -1.49 15.54
CA VAL A 301 18.63 -1.50 16.09
C VAL A 301 19.62 -1.47 14.95
N SER A 302 20.58 -0.55 15.02
CA SER A 302 21.67 -0.45 14.06
C SER A 302 23.01 -0.37 14.79
N GLY A 303 24.05 -0.85 14.13
CA GLY A 303 25.40 -0.82 14.68
C GLY A 303 26.40 -1.45 13.73
N ARG A 304 27.64 -1.59 14.21
CA ARG A 304 28.67 -2.31 13.47
C ARG A 304 28.79 -3.71 14.04
N HIS A 305 28.53 -4.71 13.21
CA HIS A 305 28.75 -6.09 13.59
C HIS A 305 30.25 -6.35 13.74
N PRO A 306 30.69 -7.01 14.82
CA PRO A 306 32.12 -7.26 15.04
C PRO A 306 32.69 -8.31 14.07
N GLU A 307 31.95 -9.41 13.78
CA GLU A 307 32.40 -10.48 12.87
C GLU A 307 31.24 -11.19 12.15
N PRO A 308 31.10 -11.08 10.81
CA PRO A 308 31.92 -10.31 9.90
C PRO A 308 31.78 -8.80 10.17
N ALA A 309 32.86 -8.04 9.93
CA ALA A 309 32.87 -6.60 10.12
C ALA A 309 32.00 -5.91 9.06
N GLY A 310 30.92 -5.28 9.47
CA GLY A 310 29.99 -4.60 8.57
C GLY A 310 28.93 -3.82 9.33
N ILE A 311 28.13 -3.02 8.63
CA ILE A 311 26.96 -2.40 9.26
C ILE A 311 25.88 -3.49 9.40
N SER A 312 25.38 -3.68 10.61
CA SER A 312 24.24 -4.56 10.89
C SER A 312 23.02 -3.73 11.25
N TRP A 313 21.88 -4.15 10.71
CA TRP A 313 20.58 -3.59 11.01
C TRP A 313 19.64 -4.73 11.34
N GLN A 314 18.82 -4.52 12.35
CA GLN A 314 17.72 -5.41 12.67
C GLN A 314 16.50 -4.55 12.99
N SER A 315 15.44 -4.75 12.22
CA SER A 315 14.11 -4.27 12.58
C SER A 315 13.37 -5.42 13.24
N ILE A 316 12.99 -5.24 14.50
CA ILE A 316 12.28 -6.22 15.30
C ILE A 316 10.85 -5.70 15.46
N PRO A 317 9.85 -6.29 14.79
CA PRO A 317 8.47 -6.02 15.13
C PRO A 317 8.21 -6.57 16.53
N ILE A 318 7.69 -5.74 17.43
CA ILE A 318 7.32 -6.14 18.79
C ILE A 318 5.85 -6.53 18.75
N PRO A 319 5.50 -7.84 18.78
CA PRO A 319 4.11 -8.25 18.78
C PRO A 319 3.43 -7.75 20.06
N ALA A 320 2.17 -7.31 19.95
CA ALA A 320 1.33 -6.84 21.05
C ALA A 320 1.22 -7.82 22.26
N ALA A 321 1.64 -9.08 22.10
CA ALA A 321 1.57 -10.11 23.14
C ALA A 321 2.66 -10.01 24.24
N MET A 322 3.55 -9.00 24.23
CA MET A 322 4.61 -8.85 25.24
C MET A 322 4.40 -7.73 26.26
N VAL A 323 3.25 -7.04 26.24
CA VAL A 323 2.90 -6.07 27.29
C VAL A 323 1.66 -6.61 28.02
N GLY A 324 1.92 -7.50 28.98
CA GLY A 324 0.94 -8.01 29.95
C GLY A 324 1.28 -7.55 31.35
#